data_AF-A0A434A0H5-F1
#
_entry.id   AF-A0A434A0H5-F1
#
_cell.length_a   1.000
_cell.length_b   1.000
_cell.length_c   1.000
_cell.angle_alpha   90.00
_cell.angle_beta   90.00
_cell.angle_gamma   90.00
#
_symmetry.space_group_name_H-M   'P 1'
#
loop_
_entity.id
_entity.type
_entity.pdbx_description
1 polymer ?
#
loop_
_entity_poly.entity_id
_entity_poly.type
_entity_poly.pdbx_seq_one_letter_code
_entity_poly.pdbx_strand_id
1 'polypeptide(L)'
;MAESKNNIITHGLSGKVGDIIVFSQRGSKTIVSKAPKERTGEPTEKQKKHIAKFQEATIYAKAALQEATTNDIYEKGAKPEKNISAYNVAVADMLGAPKIEEIDLSQYKGKKGDTISVKVTDDFKVVAVKVIIENADGTLVEEGNAKISTNGLDWIYTTTKENDDLTGDKITIQATDLPDNLTEKEQIL
;
A
#
# COMPACT_ATOMS: atom_id res chain seq x y z
N MET A 1 28.06 0.29 -2.17
CA MET A 1 27.87 -1.15 -1.93
C MET A 1 28.26 -1.88 -3.20
N ALA A 2 28.97 -3.00 -3.10
CA ALA A 2 29.39 -3.81 -4.25
C ALA A 2 29.06 -5.28 -4.02
N GLU A 3 28.75 -6.01 -5.08
CA GLU A 3 28.56 -7.46 -5.05
C GLU A 3 29.89 -8.15 -5.34
N SER A 4 30.28 -9.09 -4.47
CA SER A 4 31.47 -9.91 -4.66
C SER A 4 31.10 -11.18 -5.44
N LYS A 5 31.44 -11.22 -6.73
CA LYS A 5 31.12 -12.35 -7.63
C LYS A 5 32.35 -13.24 -7.84
N ASN A 6 32.17 -14.57 -7.74
CA ASN A 6 33.19 -15.59 -8.04
C ASN A 6 34.53 -15.40 -7.32
N ASN A 7 34.52 -14.83 -6.11
CA ASN A 7 35.74 -14.59 -5.34
C ASN A 7 35.91 -15.67 -4.27
N ILE A 8 36.89 -16.55 -4.45
CA ILE A 8 37.17 -17.66 -3.52
C ILE A 8 37.57 -17.21 -2.11
N ILE A 9 38.04 -15.97 -1.94
CA ILE A 9 38.54 -15.44 -0.66
C ILE A 9 37.39 -14.83 0.15
N THR A 10 36.51 -14.08 -0.52
CA THR A 10 35.48 -13.28 0.16
C THR A 10 34.08 -13.88 0.08
N HIS A 11 33.86 -14.91 -0.73
CA HIS A 11 32.56 -15.57 -0.84
C HIS A 11 32.15 -16.22 0.49
N GLY A 12 30.89 -16.03 0.88
CA GLY A 12 30.33 -16.59 2.12
C GLY A 12 30.68 -15.82 3.39
N LEU A 13 31.58 -14.82 3.32
CA LEU A 13 31.91 -14.01 4.50
C LEU A 13 30.71 -13.20 4.99
N SER A 14 30.57 -13.04 6.30
CA SER A 14 29.57 -12.20 6.93
C SER A 14 30.13 -11.50 8.16
N GLY A 15 29.53 -10.38 8.55
CA GLY A 15 29.93 -9.61 9.71
C GLY A 15 30.89 -8.46 9.38
N LYS A 16 31.31 -7.78 10.44
CA LYS A 16 32.14 -6.57 10.39
C LYS A 16 33.62 -6.95 10.46
N VAL A 17 34.44 -6.41 9.55
CA VAL A 17 35.91 -6.60 9.54
C VAL A 17 36.57 -5.28 9.85
N GLY A 18 37.07 -5.15 11.08
CA GLY A 18 37.52 -3.88 11.64
C GLY A 18 36.44 -2.79 11.56
N ASP A 19 36.82 -1.52 11.54
CA ASP A 19 35.89 -0.38 11.39
C ASP A 19 35.77 0.12 9.94
N ILE A 20 36.09 -0.74 8.97
CA ILE A 20 36.27 -0.33 7.57
C ILE A 20 35.18 -0.92 6.68
N ILE A 21 34.92 -2.22 6.77
CA ILE A 21 33.99 -2.93 5.87
C ILE A 21 33.08 -3.90 6.62
N VAL A 22 31.91 -4.15 6.03
CA VAL A 22 30.92 -5.12 6.47
C VAL A 22 30.58 -6.02 5.29
N PHE A 23 30.64 -7.33 5.53
CA PHE A 23 30.12 -8.35 4.64
C PHE A 23 28.72 -8.76 5.10
N SER A 24 27.80 -8.90 4.16
CA SER A 24 26.44 -9.39 4.42
C SER A 24 26.01 -10.36 3.33
N GLN A 25 25.16 -11.31 3.68
CA GLN A 25 24.60 -12.27 2.73
C GLN A 25 23.17 -11.87 2.37
N ARG A 26 22.83 -11.90 1.07
CA ARG A 26 21.45 -11.80 0.57
C ARG A 26 21.22 -12.90 -0.45
N GLY A 27 20.50 -13.94 -0.04
CA GLY A 27 20.45 -15.20 -0.80
C GLY A 27 21.87 -15.76 -0.98
N SER A 28 22.23 -16.11 -2.21
CA SER A 28 23.56 -16.61 -2.57
C SER A 28 24.62 -15.52 -2.81
N LYS A 29 24.27 -14.23 -2.60
CA LYS A 29 25.15 -13.10 -2.91
C LYS A 29 25.86 -12.59 -1.66
N THR A 30 27.18 -12.48 -1.76
CA THR A 30 28.00 -11.77 -0.77
C THR A 30 28.12 -10.29 -1.15
N ILE A 31 27.71 -9.43 -0.23
CA ILE A 31 27.66 -7.98 -0.40
C ILE A 31 28.70 -7.33 0.49
N VAL A 32 29.47 -6.41 -0.09
CA VAL A 32 30.49 -5.62 0.61
C VAL A 32 30.06 -4.17 0.69
N SER A 33 30.07 -3.62 1.90
CA SER A 33 29.78 -2.21 2.18
C SER A 33 30.80 -1.62 3.15
N LYS A 34 30.93 -0.29 3.14
CA LYS A 34 31.67 0.43 4.17
C LYS A 34 30.97 0.25 5.51
N ALA A 35 31.74 0.11 6.59
CA ALA A 35 31.18 0.06 7.92
C ALA A 35 30.36 1.34 8.22
N PRO A 36 29.17 1.20 8.84
CA PRO A 36 28.36 2.34 9.22
C PRO A 36 29.11 3.17 10.28
N LYS A 37 28.96 4.49 10.19
CA LYS A 37 29.44 5.41 11.23
C LYS A 37 28.34 5.62 12.26
N GLU A 38 28.73 5.96 13.48
CA GLU A 38 27.79 6.43 14.49
C GLU A 38 27.02 7.64 13.96
N ARG A 39 25.72 7.66 14.24
CA ARG A 39 24.87 8.76 13.81
C ARG A 39 25.11 9.94 14.74
N THR A 40 25.46 11.09 14.16
CA THR A 40 25.57 12.35 14.89
C THR A 40 24.20 13.05 14.92
N GLY A 41 23.69 13.35 16.12
CA GLY A 41 22.46 14.11 16.32
C GLY A 41 21.16 13.29 16.43
N GLU A 42 20.10 13.99 16.82
CA GLU A 42 18.76 13.42 16.98
C GLU A 42 18.04 13.22 15.64
N PRO A 43 17.11 12.24 15.54
CA PRO A 43 16.36 12.06 14.31
C PRO A 43 15.41 13.24 14.11
N THR A 44 15.21 13.66 12.87
CA THR A 44 14.18 14.65 12.54
C THR A 44 12.79 14.09 12.80
N GLU A 45 11.79 14.95 12.94
CA GLU A 45 10.38 14.52 13.14
C GLU A 45 9.88 13.60 12.02
N LYS A 46 10.28 13.86 10.76
CA LYS A 46 9.99 12.96 9.63
C LYS A 46 10.63 11.59 9.81
N GLN A 47 11.87 11.53 10.30
CA GLN A 47 12.56 10.27 10.57
C GLN A 47 11.92 9.51 11.74
N LYS A 48 11.54 10.20 12.83
CA LYS A 48 10.84 9.58 13.96
C LYS A 48 9.53 8.94 13.51
N LYS A 49 8.71 9.67 12.74
CA LYS A 49 7.47 9.15 12.16
C LYS A 49 7.71 7.93 11.26
N HIS A 50 8.72 7.99 10.40
CA HIS A 50 9.05 6.87 9.53
C HIS A 50 9.54 5.63 10.31
N ILE A 51 10.35 5.82 11.35
CA ILE A 51 10.79 4.73 12.24
C ILE A 51 9.59 4.09 12.93
N ALA A 52 8.67 4.90 13.47
CA ALA A 52 7.45 4.40 14.10
C ALA A 52 6.59 3.60 13.11
N LYS A 53 6.32 4.14 11.92
CA LYS A 53 5.56 3.44 10.87
C LYS A 53 6.25 2.13 10.44
N PHE A 54 7.58 2.12 10.35
CA PHE A 54 8.34 0.92 10.02
C PHE A 54 8.28 -0.15 11.13
N GLN A 55 8.23 0.26 12.40
CA GLN A 55 8.02 -0.66 13.52
C GLN A 55 6.64 -1.31 13.45
N GLU A 56 5.59 -0.51 13.20
CA GLU A 56 4.23 -1.02 12.99
C GLU A 56 4.17 -1.99 11.82
N ALA A 57 4.77 -1.64 10.67
CA ALA A 57 4.83 -2.52 9.49
C ALA A 57 5.55 -3.84 9.76
N THR A 58 6.61 -3.82 10.58
CA THR A 58 7.32 -5.03 11.00
C THR A 58 6.46 -5.92 11.89
N ILE A 59 5.68 -5.34 12.79
CA ILE A 59 4.76 -6.08 13.67
C ILE A 59 3.63 -6.70 12.84
N TYR A 60 3.00 -5.90 11.97
CA TYR A 60 1.97 -6.36 11.05
C TYR A 60 2.46 -7.52 10.19
N ALA A 61 3.59 -7.36 9.49
CA ALA A 61 4.10 -8.38 8.59
C ALA A 61 4.38 -9.71 9.30
N LYS A 62 4.86 -9.69 10.55
CA LYS A 62 5.04 -10.92 11.34
C LYS A 62 3.72 -11.59 11.68
N ALA A 63 2.69 -10.82 12.01
CA ALA A 63 1.37 -11.35 12.32
C ALA A 63 0.67 -11.88 11.05
N ALA A 64 0.73 -11.12 9.96
CA ALA A 64 0.14 -11.46 8.66
C ALA A 64 0.67 -12.79 8.11
N LEU A 65 1.96 -13.08 8.28
CA LEU A 65 2.55 -14.35 7.84
C LEU A 65 2.22 -15.55 8.73
N GLN A 66 1.68 -15.33 9.94
CA GLN A 66 1.17 -16.43 10.78
C GLN A 66 -0.23 -16.88 10.36
N GLU A 67 -0.96 -16.00 9.65
CA GLU A 67 -2.28 -16.29 9.13
C GLU A 67 -2.15 -16.92 7.73
N ALA A 68 -2.73 -18.11 7.55
CA ALA A 68 -2.48 -18.92 6.35
C ALA A 68 -2.99 -18.26 5.06
N THR A 69 -4.14 -17.59 5.11
CA THR A 69 -4.73 -16.97 3.91
C THR A 69 -3.94 -15.74 3.46
N THR A 70 -3.49 -14.93 4.41
CA THR A 70 -2.72 -13.72 4.19
C THR A 70 -1.30 -14.07 3.78
N ASN A 71 -0.70 -15.09 4.37
CA ASN A 71 0.60 -15.61 3.95
C ASN A 71 0.58 -16.08 2.48
N ASP A 72 -0.41 -16.87 2.07
CA ASP A 72 -0.53 -17.35 0.68
C ASP A 72 -0.63 -16.19 -0.32
N ILE A 73 -1.32 -15.10 0.05
CA ILE A 73 -1.40 -13.90 -0.77
C ILE A 73 -0.01 -13.26 -0.92
N TYR A 74 0.74 -13.06 0.17
CA TYR A 74 2.07 -12.46 0.10
C TYR A 74 3.14 -13.35 -0.53
N GLU A 75 3.03 -14.68 -0.38
CA GLU A 75 3.91 -15.63 -1.05
C GLU A 75 3.81 -15.53 -2.58
N LYS A 76 2.60 -15.29 -3.11
CA LYS A 76 2.40 -15.04 -4.56
C LYS A 76 3.03 -13.73 -5.03
N GLY A 77 3.17 -12.74 -4.14
CA GLY A 77 3.86 -11.48 -4.41
C GLY A 77 5.38 -11.56 -4.27
N ALA A 78 5.90 -12.59 -3.62
CA ALA A 78 7.32 -12.75 -3.37
C ALA A 78 8.10 -12.94 -4.68
N LYS A 79 9.34 -12.45 -4.70
CA LYS A 79 10.24 -12.53 -5.86
C LYS A 79 11.60 -13.09 -5.39
N PRO A 80 11.69 -14.41 -5.15
CA PRO A 80 12.91 -15.04 -4.60
C PRO A 80 14.15 -14.78 -5.47
N GLU A 81 13.97 -14.70 -6.79
CA GLU A 81 15.04 -14.39 -7.76
C GLU A 81 15.63 -12.99 -7.56
N LYS A 82 14.87 -12.08 -6.94
CA LYS A 82 15.31 -10.73 -6.54
C LYS A 82 15.62 -10.62 -5.04
N ASN A 83 15.61 -11.73 -4.29
CA ASN A 83 15.71 -11.77 -2.83
C ASN A 83 14.61 -10.95 -2.12
N ILE A 84 13.39 -10.97 -2.65
CA ILE A 84 12.21 -10.36 -2.01
C ILE A 84 11.36 -11.49 -1.44
N SER A 85 11.28 -11.56 -0.11
CA SER A 85 10.44 -12.54 0.60
C SER A 85 9.01 -12.04 0.78
N ALA A 86 8.07 -12.93 1.13
CA ALA A 86 6.70 -12.58 1.50
C ALA A 86 6.67 -11.52 2.63
N TYR A 87 7.59 -11.63 3.60
CA TYR A 87 7.79 -10.62 4.65
C TYR A 87 8.12 -9.24 4.07
N ASN A 88 8.98 -9.17 3.05
CA ASN A 88 9.32 -7.89 2.43
C ASN A 88 8.13 -7.27 1.69
N VAL A 89 7.27 -8.11 1.09
CA VAL A 89 6.05 -7.66 0.43
C VAL A 89 5.07 -7.11 1.46
N ALA A 90 4.78 -7.84 2.54
CA ALA A 90 3.88 -7.40 3.60
C ALA A 90 4.35 -6.11 4.30
N VAL A 91 5.66 -5.94 4.50
CA VAL A 91 6.22 -4.69 5.04
C VAL A 91 6.03 -3.53 4.06
N ALA A 92 6.20 -3.76 2.75
CA ALA A 92 6.01 -2.71 1.75
C ALA A 92 4.54 -2.28 1.67
N ASP A 93 3.63 -3.25 1.60
CA ASP A 93 2.18 -3.09 1.58
C ASP A 93 1.70 -2.26 2.79
N MET A 94 2.09 -2.63 4.02
CA MET A 94 1.71 -1.85 5.22
C MET A 94 2.28 -0.42 5.24
N LEU A 95 3.31 -0.12 4.46
CA LEU A 95 3.86 1.23 4.35
C LEU A 95 3.18 2.06 3.27
N GLY A 96 2.60 1.44 2.24
CA GLY A 96 1.95 2.06 1.10
C GLY A 96 0.45 2.02 1.22
N ALA A 97 -0.20 3.18 1.43
CA ALA A 97 -1.65 3.25 1.34
C ALA A 97 -2.09 3.28 -0.14
N PRO A 98 -3.30 2.79 -0.47
CA PRO A 98 -3.84 2.85 -1.82
C PRO A 98 -4.00 4.29 -2.28
N LYS A 99 -4.07 4.53 -3.59
CA LYS A 99 -4.18 5.86 -4.18
C LYS A 99 -5.41 5.96 -5.06
N ILE A 100 -6.22 6.98 -4.79
CA ILE A 100 -7.38 7.33 -5.61
C ILE A 100 -6.91 8.28 -6.72
N GLU A 101 -6.66 7.71 -7.90
CA GLU A 101 -6.15 8.42 -9.06
C GLU A 101 -7.24 9.31 -9.68
N GLU A 102 -8.42 8.73 -9.93
CA GLU A 102 -9.48 9.37 -10.69
C GLU A 102 -10.86 9.01 -10.12
N ILE A 103 -11.77 9.98 -10.15
CA ILE A 103 -13.19 9.81 -9.83
C ILE A 103 -13.96 10.34 -11.04
N ASP A 104 -14.64 9.46 -11.75
CA ASP A 104 -15.50 9.79 -12.87
C ASP A 104 -16.97 9.73 -12.46
N LEU A 105 -17.59 10.91 -12.47
CA LEU A 105 -18.99 11.15 -12.12
C LEU A 105 -19.85 11.44 -13.37
N SER A 106 -19.31 11.26 -14.57
CA SER A 106 -20.00 11.61 -15.83
C SER A 106 -21.35 10.91 -15.99
N GLN A 107 -21.45 9.66 -15.53
CA GLN A 107 -22.66 8.84 -15.57
C GLN A 107 -23.56 9.02 -14.35
N TYR A 108 -23.15 9.79 -13.34
CA TYR A 108 -23.97 10.10 -12.20
C TYR A 108 -24.87 11.31 -12.49
N LYS A 109 -26.19 11.08 -12.43
CA LYS A 109 -27.27 12.03 -12.70
C LYS A 109 -28.36 11.95 -11.62
N GLY A 110 -28.03 11.36 -10.46
CA GLY A 110 -28.96 11.25 -9.33
C GLY A 110 -30.06 10.21 -9.53
N LYS A 111 -30.00 9.38 -10.58
CA LYS A 111 -31.01 8.34 -10.80
C LYS A 111 -30.52 7.02 -10.25
N LYS A 112 -31.46 6.23 -9.74
CA LYS A 112 -31.20 4.84 -9.37
C LYS A 112 -30.62 4.07 -10.55
N GLY A 113 -29.48 3.42 -10.33
CA GLY A 113 -28.78 2.65 -11.36
C GLY A 113 -27.68 3.42 -12.08
N ASP A 114 -27.53 4.72 -11.82
CA ASP A 114 -26.38 5.49 -12.29
C ASP A 114 -25.08 4.96 -11.68
N THR A 115 -23.98 5.19 -12.38
CA THR A 115 -22.68 4.66 -12.00
C THR A 115 -21.67 5.76 -11.65
N ILE A 116 -20.85 5.45 -10.65
CA ILE A 116 -19.65 6.22 -10.29
C ILE A 116 -18.46 5.30 -10.51
N SER A 117 -17.52 5.72 -11.34
CA SER A 117 -16.31 4.96 -11.63
C SER A 117 -15.12 5.58 -10.92
N VAL A 118 -14.34 4.76 -10.21
CA VAL A 118 -13.19 5.20 -9.43
C VAL A 118 -11.97 4.38 -9.82
N LYS A 119 -10.89 5.07 -10.21
CA LYS A 119 -9.61 4.43 -10.47
C LYS A 119 -8.77 4.46 -9.20
N VAL A 120 -8.54 3.28 -8.63
CA VAL A 120 -7.73 3.13 -7.42
C VAL A 120 -6.55 2.21 -7.71
N THR A 121 -5.36 2.65 -7.37
CA THR A 121 -4.13 1.86 -7.53
C THR A 121 -3.49 1.62 -6.20
N ASP A 122 -2.79 0.48 -6.08
CA ASP A 122 -2.01 0.15 -4.90
C ASP A 122 -0.75 -0.61 -5.33
N ASP A 123 0.29 -0.61 -4.50
CA ASP A 123 1.53 -1.30 -4.83
C ASP A 123 1.43 -2.82 -4.66
N PHE A 124 0.39 -3.29 -3.98
CA PHE A 124 0.09 -4.70 -3.82
C PHE A 124 -1.36 -5.06 -4.16
N LYS A 125 -2.35 -4.60 -3.38
CA LYS A 125 -3.75 -4.96 -3.58
C LYS A 125 -4.73 -4.03 -2.86
N VAL A 126 -5.63 -3.42 -3.64
CA VAL A 126 -6.85 -2.80 -3.12
C VAL A 126 -7.87 -3.87 -2.74
N VAL A 127 -8.40 -3.79 -1.51
CA VAL A 127 -9.39 -4.73 -0.96
C VAL A 127 -10.82 -4.21 -1.10
N ALA A 128 -11.04 -2.93 -0.79
CA ALA A 128 -12.36 -2.33 -0.91
C ALA A 128 -12.29 -0.86 -1.35
N VAL A 129 -13.33 -0.44 -2.06
CA VAL A 129 -13.58 0.96 -2.37
C VAL A 129 -15.02 1.25 -1.96
N LYS A 130 -15.19 2.08 -0.93
CA LYS A 130 -16.49 2.53 -0.45
C LYS A 130 -16.79 3.92 -1.02
N VAL A 131 -18.01 4.10 -1.50
CA VAL A 131 -18.55 5.37 -1.97
C VAL A 131 -19.58 5.83 -0.96
N ILE A 132 -19.49 7.09 -0.57
CA ILE A 132 -20.42 7.76 0.34
C ILE A 132 -20.91 9.01 -0.40
N ILE A 133 -22.23 9.15 -0.52
CA ILE A 133 -22.88 10.28 -1.18
C ILE A 133 -23.66 11.04 -0.11
N GLU A 134 -23.30 12.30 0.08
CA GLU A 134 -23.94 13.22 1.02
C GLU A 134 -24.50 14.42 0.25
N ASN A 135 -25.69 14.89 0.61
CA ASN A 135 -26.27 16.12 0.08
C ASN A 135 -25.45 17.35 0.53
N ALA A 136 -25.70 18.51 -0.08
CA ALA A 136 -25.07 19.77 0.27
C ALA A 136 -25.23 20.18 1.75
N ASP A 137 -26.27 19.71 2.42
CA ASP A 137 -26.51 19.95 3.86
C ASP A 137 -25.81 18.94 4.78
N GLY A 138 -25.08 17.98 4.21
CA GLY A 138 -24.38 16.90 4.93
C GLY A 138 -25.27 15.71 5.28
N THR A 139 -26.51 15.65 4.78
CA THR A 139 -27.37 14.48 4.98
C THR A 139 -26.94 13.33 4.07
N LEU A 140 -26.84 12.12 4.64
CA LEU A 140 -26.44 10.92 3.89
C LEU A 140 -27.54 10.50 2.91
N VAL A 141 -27.21 10.50 1.62
CA VAL A 141 -28.06 9.94 0.56
C VAL A 141 -27.92 8.43 0.58
N GLU A 142 -26.73 7.92 0.25
CA GLU A 142 -26.41 6.51 0.32
C GLU A 142 -24.91 6.26 0.45
N GLU A 143 -24.57 5.05 0.89
CA GLU A 143 -23.21 4.57 0.90
C GLU A 143 -23.16 3.09 0.52
N GLY A 144 -22.03 2.65 -0.02
CA GLY A 144 -21.79 1.23 -0.27
C GLY A 144 -20.46 0.94 -0.95
N ASN A 145 -20.16 -0.34 -1.09
CA ASN A 145 -18.93 -0.79 -1.72
C ASN A 145 -19.08 -0.86 -3.24
N ALA A 146 -18.13 -0.25 -3.95
CA ALA A 146 -17.95 -0.43 -5.37
C ALA A 146 -17.47 -1.85 -5.68
N LYS A 147 -17.73 -2.30 -6.91
CA LYS A 147 -17.27 -3.59 -7.43
C LYS A 147 -16.16 -3.37 -8.43
N ILE A 148 -15.11 -4.18 -8.36
CA ILE A 148 -14.06 -4.14 -9.36
C ILE A 148 -14.63 -4.49 -10.74
N SER A 149 -14.31 -3.66 -11.72
CA SER A 149 -14.70 -3.82 -13.11
C SER A 149 -13.93 -4.98 -13.76
N THR A 150 -14.41 -5.44 -14.91
CA THR A 150 -13.78 -6.52 -15.69
C THR A 150 -12.39 -6.16 -16.21
N ASN A 151 -12.05 -4.86 -16.26
CA ASN A 151 -10.70 -4.41 -16.61
C ASN A 151 -9.68 -4.57 -15.46
N GLY A 152 -10.14 -4.89 -14.24
CA GLY A 152 -9.29 -5.11 -13.06
C GLY A 152 -8.63 -3.84 -12.50
N LEU A 153 -9.04 -2.65 -12.94
CA LEU A 153 -8.45 -1.36 -12.53
C LEU A 153 -9.49 -0.42 -11.93
N ASP A 154 -10.66 -0.32 -12.56
CA ASP A 154 -11.70 0.62 -12.14
C ASP A 154 -12.69 -0.06 -11.19
N TRP A 155 -13.11 0.69 -10.19
CA TRP A 155 -14.13 0.29 -9.22
C TRP A 155 -15.43 1.02 -9.55
N ILE A 156 -16.48 0.26 -9.83
CA ILE A 156 -17.78 0.78 -10.24
C ILE A 156 -18.75 0.65 -9.09
N TYR A 157 -19.25 1.79 -8.62
CA TYR A 157 -20.40 1.86 -7.72
C TYR A 157 -21.67 2.11 -8.51
N THR A 158 -22.73 1.36 -8.21
CA THR A 158 -24.05 1.55 -8.81
C THR A 158 -24.99 2.06 -7.72
N THR A 159 -25.53 3.25 -7.94
CA THR A 159 -26.46 3.92 -7.04
C THR A 159 -27.75 3.12 -6.88
N THR A 160 -28.30 3.14 -5.68
CA THR A 160 -29.50 2.39 -5.32
C THR A 160 -30.67 3.30 -4.99
N LYS A 161 -30.40 4.59 -4.72
CA LYS A 161 -31.39 5.60 -4.41
C LYS A 161 -31.46 6.66 -5.50
N GLU A 162 -32.59 7.34 -5.56
CA GLU A 162 -32.73 8.57 -6.33
C GLU A 162 -32.27 9.75 -5.47
N ASN A 163 -31.55 10.68 -6.09
CA ASN A 163 -31.18 11.96 -5.54
C ASN A 163 -31.57 13.06 -6.55
N ASP A 164 -32.61 13.83 -6.23
CA ASP A 164 -33.21 14.79 -7.15
C ASP A 164 -32.38 16.08 -7.30
N ASP A 165 -31.61 16.45 -6.28
CA ASP A 165 -30.71 17.61 -6.31
C ASP A 165 -29.28 17.14 -6.05
N LEU A 166 -28.41 17.41 -7.03
CA LEU A 166 -27.00 17.04 -6.98
C LEU A 166 -26.10 18.23 -6.63
N THR A 167 -26.68 19.43 -6.59
CA THR A 167 -25.90 20.66 -6.53
C THR A 167 -25.28 20.80 -5.15
N GLY A 168 -23.96 20.79 -5.06
CA GLY A 168 -23.24 20.84 -3.79
C GLY A 168 -23.15 19.50 -3.07
N ASP A 169 -23.59 18.40 -3.69
CA ASP A 169 -23.37 17.06 -3.15
C ASP A 169 -21.88 16.80 -2.93
N LYS A 170 -21.58 16.12 -1.83
CA LYS A 170 -20.24 15.68 -1.48
C LYS A 170 -20.15 14.17 -1.65
N ILE A 171 -19.29 13.75 -2.58
CA ILE A 171 -18.98 12.35 -2.83
C ILE A 171 -17.63 12.05 -2.20
N THR A 172 -17.64 11.18 -1.18
CA THR A 172 -16.45 10.73 -0.48
C THR A 172 -16.12 9.31 -0.92
N ILE A 173 -14.91 9.12 -1.42
CA ILE A 173 -14.36 7.81 -1.80
C ILE A 173 -13.36 7.38 -0.74
N GLN A 174 -13.56 6.20 -0.18
CA GLN A 174 -12.67 5.56 0.79
C GLN A 174 -12.10 4.28 0.16
N ALA A 175 -10.79 4.21 -0.04
CA ALA A 175 -10.10 3.03 -0.53
C ALA A 175 -9.29 2.38 0.59
N THR A 176 -9.42 1.06 0.73
CA THR A 176 -8.65 0.26 1.70
C THR A 176 -7.88 -0.88 1.02
N ASP A 177 -6.71 -1.19 1.55
CA ASP A 177 -5.84 -2.29 1.13
C ASP A 177 -5.88 -3.47 2.13
N LEU A 178 -4.98 -4.43 1.99
CA LEU A 178 -4.92 -5.64 2.81
C LEU A 178 -4.47 -5.38 4.27
N PRO A 179 -3.57 -4.41 4.54
CA PRO A 179 -3.25 -3.98 5.90
C PRO A 179 -4.23 -2.98 6.52
N ASP A 180 -5.38 -2.71 5.88
CA ASP A 180 -6.38 -1.73 6.30
C ASP A 180 -5.88 -0.28 6.31
N ASN A 181 -4.86 0.06 5.51
CA ASN A 181 -4.56 1.46 5.24
C ASN A 181 -5.72 2.10 4.47
N LEU A 182 -6.12 3.30 4.89
CA LEU A 182 -7.23 4.05 4.33
C LEU A 182 -6.72 5.29 3.58
N THR A 183 -7.21 5.46 2.36
CA THR A 183 -7.08 6.71 1.60
C THR A 183 -8.45 7.25 1.26
N GLU A 184 -8.63 8.54 1.51
CA GLU A 184 -9.90 9.23 1.27
C GLU A 184 -9.72 10.34 0.23
N LYS A 185 -10.73 10.52 -0.62
CA LYS A 185 -10.80 11.64 -1.56
C LYS A 185 -12.24 12.10 -1.69
N GLU A 186 -12.43 13.40 -1.56
CA GLU A 186 -13.73 14.05 -1.68
C GLU A 186 -13.84 14.77 -3.02
N GLN A 187 -15.04 14.74 -3.60
CA GLN A 187 -15.40 15.46 -4.81
C GLN A 187 -16.77 16.13 -4.59
N ILE A 188 -16.84 17.44 -4.84
CA ILE A 188 -18.08 18.22 -4.77
C ILE A 188 -18.66 18.35 -6.18
N LEU A 189 -19.98 18.26 -6.30
CA LEU A 189 -20.76 18.43 -7.54
C LEU A 189 -21.29 19.86 -7.73
#